data_AF-A0A6L3F803-F1
#
_entry.id   AF-A0A6L3F803-F1
#
_cell.length_a   1.000
_cell.length_b   1.000
_cell.length_c   1.000
_cell.angle_alpha   90.00
_cell.angle_beta   90.00
_cell.angle_gamma   90.00
#
_symmetry.space_group_name_H-M   'P 1'
#
loop_
_entity.id
_entity.type
_entity.pdbx_description
1 polymer ?
#
loop_
_entity_poly.entity_id
_entity_poly.type
_entity_poly.pdbx_seq_one_letter_code
_entity_poly.pdbx_strand_id
1 'polypeptide(L)'
;MITNDYVFDETYTILRRQQNGLERVKLAHKVIEESDLVEVFQVSQSDRYRGWDVFTKYSDKVISFTDCVCFAMMHELGIYQAFSFDSDFFRAGFVVKP
;
A
#
# COMPACT_ATOMS: atom_id res chain seq x y z
N MET A 1 8.75 9.59 4.13
CA MET A 1 7.59 8.93 3.48
C MET A 1 7.40 7.58 4.15
N ILE A 2 6.16 7.10 4.30
CA ILE A 2 5.87 5.82 4.95
C ILE A 2 5.18 4.89 3.96
N THR A 3 5.51 3.60 4.00
CA THR A 3 4.84 2.51 3.26
C THR A 3 4.84 1.23 4.10
N ASN A 4 4.29 0.12 3.58
CA ASN A 4 4.32 -1.17 4.24
C ASN A 4 4.69 -2.34 3.31
N ASP A 5 4.97 -3.50 3.88
CA ASP A 5 5.38 -4.71 3.15
C ASP A 5 4.29 -5.26 2.21
N TYR A 6 3.00 -4.98 2.46
CA TYR A 6 1.92 -5.36 1.54
C TYR A 6 1.91 -4.54 0.26
N VAL A 7 2.18 -3.22 0.36
CA VAL A 7 2.38 -2.36 -0.81
C VAL A 7 3.55 -2.90 -1.65
N PHE A 8 4.61 -3.42 -1.03
CA PHE A 8 5.72 -4.03 -1.75
C PHE A 8 5.36 -5.37 -2.38
N ASP A 9 4.65 -6.25 -1.68
CA ASP A 9 4.17 -7.53 -2.25
C ASP A 9 3.39 -7.29 -3.56
N GLU A 10 2.45 -6.35 -3.53
CA GLU A 10 1.64 -5.99 -4.69
C GLU A 10 2.47 -5.29 -5.77
N THR A 11 3.27 -4.29 -5.39
CA THR A 11 4.12 -3.54 -6.34
C THR A 11 5.10 -4.45 -7.05
N TYR A 12 5.79 -5.34 -6.32
CA TYR A 12 6.75 -6.27 -6.90
C TYR A 12 6.07 -7.27 -7.82
N THR A 13 4.89 -7.78 -7.42
CA THR A 13 4.09 -8.67 -8.25
C THR A 13 3.62 -7.99 -9.54
N ILE A 14 3.18 -6.73 -9.47
CA ILE A 14 2.80 -5.93 -10.65
C ILE A 14 4.00 -5.71 -11.55
N LEU A 15 5.14 -5.25 -11.01
CA LEU A 15 6.35 -5.00 -11.78
C LEU A 15 6.85 -6.28 -12.47
N ARG A 16 6.80 -7.42 -11.77
CA ARG A 16 7.23 -8.72 -12.30
C ARG A 16 6.45 -9.13 -13.55
N ARG A 17 5.16 -8.76 -13.64
CA ARG A 17 4.28 -9.08 -14.78
C ARG A 17 4.53 -8.19 -16.01
N GLN A 18 5.36 -7.15 -15.90
CA GLN A 18 5.66 -6.23 -16.99
C GLN A 18 6.91 -6.66 -17.79
N GLN A 19 7.15 -6.02 -18.94
CA GLN A 19 8.37 -6.23 -19.70
C GLN A 19 9.61 -5.91 -18.86
N ASN A 20 10.63 -6.77 -18.93
CA ASN A 20 11.83 -6.73 -18.10
C ASN A 20 11.53 -6.75 -16.58
N GLY A 21 10.41 -7.36 -16.18
CA GLY A 21 9.87 -7.26 -14.83
C GLY A 21 10.83 -7.65 -13.72
N LEU A 22 11.69 -8.67 -13.91
CA LEU A 22 12.70 -9.04 -12.91
C LEU A 22 13.70 -7.92 -12.64
N GLU A 23 14.25 -7.29 -13.68
CA GLU A 23 15.22 -6.20 -13.52
C GLU A 23 14.56 -4.97 -12.87
N ARG A 24 13.29 -4.72 -13.16
CA ARG A 24 12.52 -3.63 -12.54
C ARG A 24 12.25 -3.87 -11.07
N VAL A 25 11.93 -5.11 -10.66
CA VAL A 25 11.78 -5.47 -9.25
C VAL A 25 13.10 -5.29 -8.51
N LYS A 26 14.23 -5.77 -9.07
CA LYS A 26 15.55 -5.59 -8.47
C LYS A 26 15.90 -4.11 -8.28
N LEU A 27 15.64 -3.29 -9.29
CA LEU A 27 15.88 -1.85 -9.22
C LEU A 27 15.01 -1.19 -8.15
N ALA A 28 13.71 -1.49 -8.12
CA ALA A 28 12.79 -0.95 -7.13
C ALA A 28 13.21 -1.33 -5.71
N HIS A 29 13.54 -2.61 -5.48
CA HIS A 29 14.01 -3.10 -4.19
C HIS A 29 15.29 -2.39 -3.74
N LYS A 30 16.28 -2.28 -4.63
CA LYS A 30 17.53 -1.57 -4.35
C LYS A 30 17.30 -0.10 -3.97
N VAL A 31 16.46 0.61 -4.72
CA VAL A 31 16.16 2.04 -4.45
C VAL A 31 15.53 2.22 -3.08
N ILE A 32 14.66 1.28 -2.66
CA ILE A 32 14.02 1.33 -1.34
C ILE A 32 15.03 1.01 -0.23
N GLU A 33 15.82 -0.07 -0.38
CA GLU A 33 16.82 -0.46 0.63
C GLU A 33 17.89 0.62 0.85
N GLU A 34 18.28 1.34 -0.20
CA GLU A 34 19.29 2.41 -0.13
C GLU A 34 18.69 3.78 0.26
N SER A 35 17.38 3.87 0.52
CA SER A 35 16.73 5.16 0.81
C SER A 35 16.62 5.45 2.31
N ASP A 36 17.18 6.58 2.74
CA ASP A 36 16.94 7.15 4.07
C ASP A 36 15.62 7.96 4.17
N LEU A 37 14.87 8.06 3.07
CA LEU A 37 13.66 8.90 2.98
C LEU A 37 12.35 8.11 3.15
N VAL A 38 12.44 6.77 3.11
CA VAL A 38 11.29 5.87 3.13
C VAL A 38 11.37 4.94 4.34
N GLU A 39 10.38 5.03 5.21
CA GLU A 39 10.21 4.09 6.31
C GLU A 39 9.22 2.99 5.90
N VAL A 40 9.62 1.73 6.10
CA VAL A 40 8.84 0.56 5.71
C VAL A 40 8.32 -0.12 6.96
N PHE A 41 7.00 -0.09 7.13
CA PHE A 41 6.33 -0.77 8.24
C PHE A 41 6.06 -2.23 7.88
N GLN A 42 6.20 -3.11 8.87
CA GLN A 42 5.76 -4.50 8.76
C GLN A 42 4.32 -4.59 9.23
N VAL A 43 3.43 -5.09 8.37
CA VAL A 43 2.01 -5.30 8.67
C VAL A 43 1.90 -6.33 9.79
N SER A 44 1.47 -5.87 10.95
CA SER A 44 1.25 -6.72 12.12
C SER A 44 -0.02 -7.54 11.98
N GLN A 45 -0.22 -8.49 12.90
CA GLN A 45 -1.47 -9.25 12.94
C GLN A 45 -2.69 -8.35 13.23
N SER A 46 -2.54 -7.34 14.09
CA SER A 46 -3.62 -6.38 14.37
C SER A 46 -3.95 -5.52 13.16
N ASP A 47 -2.96 -5.14 12.36
CA ASP A 47 -3.18 -4.40 11.10
C ASP A 47 -4.00 -5.22 10.12
N ARG A 48 -3.69 -6.52 9.99
CA ARG A 48 -4.47 -7.44 9.13
C ARG A 48 -5.91 -7.57 9.60
N TYR A 49 -6.16 -7.68 10.91
CA TYR A 49 -7.52 -7.77 11.41
C TYR A 49 -8.31 -6.48 11.19
N ARG A 50 -7.71 -5.31 11.41
CA ARG A 50 -8.35 -4.04 11.11
C ARG A 50 -8.62 -3.87 9.61
N GLY A 51 -7.65 -4.26 8.78
CA GLY A 51 -7.83 -4.31 7.33
C GLY A 51 -8.97 -5.24 6.92
N TRP A 52 -9.14 -6.38 7.58
CA TRP A 52 -10.25 -7.31 7.35
C TRP A 52 -11.61 -6.69 7.72
N ASP A 53 -11.68 -5.98 8.84
CA ASP A 53 -12.89 -5.26 9.23
C ASP A 53 -13.25 -4.16 8.22
N VAL A 54 -12.26 -3.50 7.62
CA VAL A 54 -12.48 -2.53 6.54
C VAL A 54 -12.94 -3.24 5.26
N PHE A 55 -12.25 -4.32 4.88
CA PHE A 55 -12.52 -5.08 3.66
C PHE A 55 -13.93 -5.65 3.62
N THR A 56 -14.42 -6.18 4.75
CA THR A 56 -15.78 -6.74 4.85
C THR A 56 -16.88 -5.67 4.89
N LYS A 57 -16.57 -4.44 5.28
CA LYS A 57 -17.53 -3.31 5.24
C LYS A 57 -17.80 -2.81 3.82
N TYR A 58 -16.81 -2.88 2.93
CA TYR A 58 -16.94 -2.45 1.53
C TYR A 58 -17.40 -3.59 0.61
N SER A 59 -18.49 -4.28 0.98
CA SER A 59 -19.00 -5.44 0.23
C SER A 59 -19.55 -5.10 -1.16
N ASP A 60 -19.84 -3.82 -1.43
CA ASP A 60 -20.35 -3.31 -2.69
C ASP A 60 -19.25 -2.79 -3.64
N LYS A 61 -17.99 -2.79 -3.20
CA LYS A 61 -16.86 -2.25 -3.97
C LYS A 61 -15.78 -3.30 -4.19
N VAL A 62 -15.15 -3.26 -5.36
CA VAL A 62 -13.97 -4.07 -5.65
C VAL A 62 -12.74 -3.28 -5.22
N ILE A 63 -12.35 -3.43 -3.95
CA ILE A 63 -11.16 -2.81 -3.35
C ILE A 63 -10.19 -3.93 -2.99
N SER A 64 -8.87 -3.72 -3.13
CA SER A 64 -7.91 -4.74 -2.72
C SER A 64 -7.84 -4.87 -1.20
N PHE A 65 -7.41 -6.05 -0.71
CA PHE A 65 -7.15 -6.22 0.71
C PHE A 65 -5.95 -5.36 1.18
N THR A 66 -4.96 -5.18 0.31
CA THR A 66 -3.81 -4.29 0.54
C THR A 66 -4.25 -2.86 0.81
N ASP A 67 -5.17 -2.31 0.01
CA ASP A 67 -5.72 -0.97 0.22
C ASP A 67 -6.46 -0.88 1.55
N CYS A 68 -7.24 -1.89 1.90
CA CYS A 68 -7.97 -1.91 3.17
C CYS A 68 -7.04 -1.93 4.40
N VAL A 69 -5.92 -2.67 4.33
CA VAL A 69 -4.87 -2.62 5.35
C VAL A 69 -4.21 -1.24 5.39
N CYS A 70 -3.91 -0.65 4.22
CA CYS A 70 -3.36 0.71 4.15
C CYS A 70 -4.30 1.74 4.78
N PHE A 71 -5.59 1.69 4.48
CA PHE A 71 -6.59 2.61 5.05
C PHE A 71 -6.65 2.48 6.57
N ALA A 72 -6.68 1.25 7.07
CA ALA A 72 -6.70 0.98 8.51
C ALA A 72 -5.46 1.56 9.22
N MET A 73 -4.26 1.30 8.69
CA MET A 73 -3.01 1.82 9.24
C MET A 73 -2.94 3.35 9.16
N MET A 74 -3.32 3.93 8.01
CA MET A 74 -3.35 5.37 7.83
C MET A 74 -4.27 6.07 8.84
N HIS A 75 -5.45 5.51 9.09
CA HIS A 75 -6.37 6.03 10.10
C HIS A 75 -5.78 5.94 11.52
N GLU A 76 -5.16 4.83 11.88
CA GLU A 76 -4.53 4.66 13.20
C GLU A 76 -3.35 5.61 13.42
N LEU A 77 -2.55 5.85 12.39
CA LEU A 77 -1.39 6.74 12.43
C LEU A 77 -1.77 8.22 12.24
N GLY A 78 -3.04 8.55 11.98
CA GLY A 78 -3.50 9.92 11.71
C GLY A 78 -2.96 10.50 10.39
N ILE A 79 -2.66 9.64 9.41
CA ILE A 79 -2.14 10.01 8.10
C ILE A 79 -3.32 10.15 7.13
N TYR A 80 -3.48 11.33 6.54
CA TYR A 80 -4.59 11.62 5.61
C TYR A 80 -4.15 11.91 4.18
N GLN A 81 -2.85 11.87 3.90
CA GLN A 81 -2.29 12.08 2.57
C GLN A 81 -1.70 10.79 2.03
N ALA A 82 -2.10 10.39 0.83
CA ALA A 82 -1.59 9.21 0.14
C ALA A 82 -0.88 9.61 -1.16
N PHE A 83 0.32 9.06 -1.37
CA PHE A 83 0.93 9.06 -2.68
C PHE A 83 0.40 7.87 -3.47
N SER A 84 -0.56 8.11 -4.36
CA SER A 84 -1.21 7.05 -5.12
C SER A 84 -1.78 7.56 -6.43
N PHE A 85 -1.89 6.66 -7.40
CA PHE A 85 -2.67 6.89 -8.62
C PHE A 85 -4.02 6.16 -8.57
N ASP A 86 -4.29 5.45 -7.48
CA ASP A 86 -5.54 4.73 -7.28
C ASP A 86 -6.63 5.65 -6.69
N SER A 87 -7.75 5.71 -7.40
CA SER A 87 -8.95 6.43 -6.98
C SER A 87 -9.59 5.89 -5.70
N ASP A 88 -9.29 4.66 -5.29
CA ASP A 88 -9.86 4.04 -4.09
C ASP A 88 -9.42 4.74 -2.80
N PHE A 89 -8.18 5.26 -2.74
CA PHE A 89 -7.74 6.11 -1.62
C PHE A 89 -8.58 7.39 -1.53
N PHE A 90 -8.87 8.02 -2.68
CA PHE A 90 -9.73 9.21 -2.69
C PHE A 90 -11.16 8.86 -2.26
N ARG A 91 -11.72 7.75 -2.73
CA ARG A 91 -13.06 7.27 -2.34
C ARG A 91 -13.16 6.87 -0.87
N ALA A 92 -12.06 6.44 -0.27
CA ALA A 92 -11.94 6.15 1.16
C ALA A 92 -11.75 7.42 2.02
N GLY A 93 -11.68 8.61 1.40
CA GLY A 93 -11.62 9.90 2.11
C GLY A 93 -10.21 10.46 2.31
N PHE A 94 -9.19 9.88 1.67
CA PHE A 94 -7.82 10.39 1.74
C PHE A 94 -7.55 11.47 0.71
N VAL A 95 -6.61 12.37 1.02
CA VAL A 95 -6.07 13.35 0.06
C VAL A 95 -5.00 12.66 -0.76
N VAL A 96 -5.28 12.45 -2.05
CA VAL A 96 -4.32 11.82 -2.97
C VAL A 96 -3.43 12.88 -3.62
N LYS A 97 -2.11 12.65 -3.62
CA LYS A 97 -1.10 13.50 -4.26
C LYS A 97 -0.15 12.64 -5.12
N PRO A 98 0.16 13.04 -6.36
CA PRO A 98 1.22 12.43 -7.14
C PRO A 98 2.60 13.03 -6.83
#